data_AF-A0A974TC59-F1
#
_entry.id   AF-A0A974TC59-F1
#
_cell.length_a   1.000
_cell.length_b   1.000
_cell.length_c   1.000
_cell.angle_alpha   90.00
_cell.angle_beta   90.00
_cell.angle_gamma   90.00
#
_symmetry.space_group_name_H-M   'P 1'
#
loop_
_entity.id
_entity.type
_entity.pdbx_description
1 polymer ?
#
loop_
_entity_poly.entity_id
_entity_poly.type
_entity_poly.pdbx_seq_one_letter_code
_entity_poly.pdbx_strand_id
1 'polypeptide(L)'
;MQTLPDTHCLISRAPRSSADKIVAPVRIGTAAWSIPKEHTAPFPAAGSHLERYAAVLNAVEINSSFYRPHRTAIYERWAASVPEDFRFAVKVPKAITHERRLMDADDLLDRFLAEAGGLGPKLGPLLVQLPPSLSFQAGVADIFLGELRGRIQGSIVCEPRHASWFTPEVETLLDGLRIARVAADPAPVAGADEPGGWRGLSYYRLHGSPRIYYSAYSPEYLAAIAEVLARNAATGAETWCIFDNTAAFAATGDALTTRSLAIAADCPQSQQD
;
A
#
# COMPACT_ATOMS: atom_id res chain seq x y z
N MET A 1 60.29 -45.51 27.10
CA MET A 1 60.08 -44.47 26.08
C MET A 1 58.62 -44.06 26.18
N GLN A 2 58.28 -43.03 26.97
CA GLN A 2 58.05 -41.64 26.53
C GLN A 2 56.96 -41.60 25.44
N THR A 3 55.77 -41.00 25.56
CA THR A 3 55.31 -39.72 26.18
C THR A 3 53.75 -39.66 26.11
N LEU A 4 53.08 -39.00 27.07
CA LEU A 4 51.73 -38.38 26.91
C LEU A 4 51.88 -37.01 26.16
N PRO A 5 50.83 -36.23 25.79
CA PRO A 5 49.36 -36.33 25.99
C PRO A 5 48.54 -36.03 24.69
N ASP A 6 47.20 -35.95 24.75
CA ASP A 6 46.52 -34.68 24.40
C ASP A 6 44.99 -34.69 24.58
N THR A 7 44.56 -33.61 25.21
CA THR A 7 43.21 -33.22 25.60
C THR A 7 42.43 -32.72 24.38
N HIS A 8 41.42 -33.45 23.91
CA HIS A 8 40.48 -32.89 22.94
C HIS A 8 39.28 -32.25 23.64
N CYS A 9 39.38 -30.93 23.70
CA CYS A 9 38.37 -29.94 24.00
C CYS A 9 37.02 -30.23 23.29
N LEU A 10 35.97 -30.44 24.09
CA LEU A 10 34.58 -30.38 23.65
C LEU A 10 34.27 -28.92 23.27
N ILE A 11 34.32 -28.61 21.97
CA ILE A 11 33.78 -27.35 21.47
C ILE A 11 32.25 -27.47 21.46
N SER A 12 31.66 -27.02 22.57
CA SER A 12 30.26 -26.59 22.64
C SER A 12 30.02 -25.53 21.56
N ARG A 13 29.26 -25.88 20.52
CA ARG A 13 28.71 -24.88 19.60
C ARG A 13 27.57 -24.16 20.32
N ALA A 14 27.85 -22.95 20.80
CA ALA A 14 26.82 -22.00 21.18
C ALA A 14 25.80 -21.84 20.03
N PRO A 15 24.50 -21.70 20.33
CA PRO A 15 23.49 -21.44 19.31
C PRO A 15 23.79 -20.09 18.64
N ARG A 16 23.81 -20.08 17.30
CA ARG A 16 23.89 -18.83 16.53
C ARG A 16 22.61 -18.03 16.80
N SER A 17 22.75 -16.98 17.61
CA SER A 17 21.76 -15.91 17.71
C SER A 17 21.92 -14.99 16.50
N SER A 18 21.12 -15.21 15.47
CA SER A 18 20.73 -14.16 14.53
C SER A 18 19.21 -14.15 14.47
N ALA A 19 18.58 -13.20 15.17
CA ALA A 19 17.20 -12.86 14.89
C ALA A 19 17.19 -12.31 13.46
N ASP A 20 16.80 -13.14 12.49
CA ASP A 20 16.49 -12.66 11.14
C ASP A 20 15.43 -11.58 11.31
N LYS A 21 15.79 -10.32 11.04
CA LYS A 21 14.83 -9.23 10.99
C LYS A 21 13.82 -9.60 9.90
N ILE A 22 12.56 -9.82 10.28
CA ILE A 22 11.47 -10.02 9.33
C ILE A 22 11.27 -8.67 8.61
N VAL A 23 11.82 -8.54 7.41
CA VAL A 23 11.57 -7.41 6.52
C VAL A 23 10.21 -7.65 5.87
N ALA A 24 9.27 -6.72 6.08
CA ALA A 24 7.95 -6.81 5.44
C ALA A 24 8.05 -6.45 3.95
N PRO A 25 7.27 -7.10 3.06
CA PRO A 25 7.33 -6.79 1.63
C PRO A 25 6.82 -5.38 1.32
N VAL A 26 7.55 -4.63 0.49
CA VAL A 26 7.11 -3.35 -0.05
C VAL A 26 6.21 -3.58 -1.27
N ARG A 27 4.99 -3.02 -1.23
CA ARG A 27 3.98 -3.09 -2.29
C ARG A 27 4.03 -1.81 -3.13
N ILE A 28 4.49 -1.91 -4.37
CA ILE A 28 4.62 -0.76 -5.27
C ILE A 28 3.76 -0.99 -6.50
N GLY A 29 2.94 0.01 -6.81
CA GLY A 29 1.95 -0.08 -7.87
C GLY A 29 1.42 1.27 -8.31
N THR A 30 0.36 1.22 -9.11
CA THR A 30 -0.31 2.38 -9.69
C THR A 30 -1.81 2.33 -9.40
N ALA A 31 -2.48 3.46 -9.53
CA ALA A 31 -3.93 3.54 -9.47
C ALA A 31 -4.55 3.13 -10.82
N ALA A 32 -4.91 1.85 -10.94
CA ALA A 32 -5.15 1.10 -12.18
C ALA A 32 -3.87 0.55 -12.84
N TRP A 33 -4.03 -0.43 -13.72
CA TRP A 33 -2.94 -1.24 -14.29
C TRP A 33 -2.64 -0.91 -15.75
N SER A 34 -2.61 0.37 -16.12
CA SER A 34 -2.24 0.78 -17.47
C SER A 34 -0.76 0.51 -17.77
N ILE A 35 -0.46 0.05 -18.99
CA ILE A 35 0.90 -0.12 -19.52
C ILE A 35 1.05 0.81 -20.75
N PRO A 36 1.56 2.04 -20.55
CA PRO A 36 1.80 2.99 -21.62
C PRO A 36 2.85 2.49 -22.60
N LYS A 37 2.74 2.87 -23.88
CA LYS A 37 3.64 2.39 -24.95
C LYS A 37 5.12 2.63 -24.64
N GLU A 38 5.45 3.80 -24.10
CA GLU A 38 6.82 4.18 -23.69
C GLU A 38 7.40 3.31 -22.57
N HIS A 39 6.56 2.62 -21.80
CA HIS A 39 6.97 1.79 -20.68
C HIS A 39 6.72 0.30 -20.93
N THR A 40 6.49 -0.13 -22.17
CA THR A 40 6.16 -1.55 -22.47
C THR A 40 7.34 -2.51 -22.33
N ALA A 41 8.58 -2.05 -22.47
CA ALA A 41 9.77 -2.91 -22.56
C ALA A 41 9.95 -3.90 -21.38
N PRO A 42 9.68 -3.53 -20.10
CA PRO A 42 9.82 -4.47 -18.99
C PRO A 42 8.67 -5.48 -18.88
N PHE A 43 7.54 -5.25 -19.57
CA PHE A 43 6.35 -6.08 -19.44
C PHE A 43 6.32 -7.17 -20.52
N PRO A 44 5.80 -8.37 -20.21
CA PRO A 44 5.60 -9.41 -21.22
C PRO A 44 4.78 -8.92 -22.41
N ALA A 45 5.02 -9.45 -23.61
CA ALA A 45 4.25 -9.07 -24.80
C ALA A 45 2.85 -9.71 -24.85
N ALA A 46 2.72 -10.92 -24.32
CA ALA A 46 1.47 -11.70 -24.33
C ALA A 46 0.74 -11.64 -22.98
N GLY A 47 -0.54 -11.99 -22.99
CA GLY A 47 -1.43 -11.95 -21.82
C GLY A 47 -2.33 -10.71 -21.79
N SER A 48 -3.33 -10.75 -20.92
CA SER A 48 -4.18 -9.61 -20.60
C SER A 48 -3.36 -8.48 -19.97
N HIS A 49 -3.94 -7.28 -19.94
CA HIS A 49 -3.25 -6.11 -19.39
C HIS A 49 -2.85 -6.31 -17.91
N LEU A 50 -3.71 -6.95 -17.13
CA LEU A 50 -3.46 -7.22 -15.71
C LEU A 50 -2.39 -8.31 -15.52
N GLU A 51 -2.42 -9.39 -16.29
CA GLU A 51 -1.38 -10.45 -16.23
C GLU A 51 0.00 -9.86 -16.55
N ARG A 52 0.07 -9.06 -17.62
CA ARG A 52 1.30 -8.38 -18.02
C ARG A 52 1.79 -7.45 -16.92
N TYR A 53 0.91 -6.61 -16.38
CA TYR A 53 1.23 -5.68 -15.31
C TYR A 53 1.76 -6.39 -14.05
N ALA A 54 1.05 -7.44 -13.62
CA ALA A 54 1.36 -8.20 -12.42
C ALA A 54 2.60 -9.10 -12.54
N ALA A 55 3.14 -9.26 -13.75
CA ALA A 55 4.44 -9.92 -13.95
C ALA A 55 5.62 -9.02 -13.53
N VAL A 56 5.41 -7.72 -13.35
CA VAL A 56 6.48 -6.74 -13.07
C VAL A 56 6.25 -5.98 -11.76
N LEU A 57 5.04 -5.49 -11.53
CA LEU A 57 4.65 -4.81 -10.28
C LEU A 57 3.90 -5.79 -9.38
N ASN A 58 4.00 -5.61 -8.06
CA ASN A 58 3.45 -6.57 -7.08
C ASN A 58 2.17 -6.07 -6.39
N ALA A 59 1.69 -4.88 -6.76
CA ALA A 59 0.47 -4.32 -6.24
C ALA A 59 -0.22 -3.41 -7.25
N VAL A 60 -1.53 -3.21 -7.07
CA VAL A 60 -2.30 -2.18 -7.78
C VAL A 60 -3.45 -1.68 -6.91
N GLU A 61 -3.86 -0.43 -7.11
CA GLU A 61 -5.06 0.12 -6.50
C GLU A 61 -6.24 0.10 -7.50
N ILE A 62 -7.33 -0.57 -7.11
CA ILE A 62 -8.56 -0.61 -7.88
C ILE A 62 -9.38 0.65 -7.56
N ASN A 63 -9.34 1.62 -8.48
CA ASN A 63 -10.15 2.84 -8.39
C ASN A 63 -11.48 2.75 -9.13
N SER A 64 -11.67 1.75 -9.98
CA SER A 64 -12.94 1.61 -10.73
C SER A 64 -14.15 1.34 -9.82
N SER A 65 -13.95 0.70 -8.66
CA SER A 65 -14.97 0.47 -7.63
C SER A 65 -15.51 1.76 -7.00
N PHE A 66 -14.69 2.83 -7.02
CA PHE A 66 -15.13 4.15 -6.58
C PHE A 66 -16.30 4.66 -7.42
N TYR A 67 -16.26 4.44 -8.73
CA TYR A 67 -17.24 4.97 -9.68
C TYR A 67 -18.40 4.01 -9.96
N ARG A 68 -18.14 2.70 -9.93
CA ARG A 68 -19.14 1.68 -10.23
C ARG A 68 -18.87 0.39 -9.46
N PRO A 69 -19.91 -0.29 -8.93
CA PRO A 69 -19.74 -1.60 -8.32
C PRO A 69 -19.32 -2.63 -9.37
N HIS A 70 -18.62 -3.68 -8.92
CA HIS A 70 -18.26 -4.83 -9.75
C HIS A 70 -18.83 -6.08 -9.12
N ARG A 71 -19.33 -7.01 -9.95
CA ARG A 71 -19.77 -8.33 -9.47
C ARG A 71 -18.58 -9.10 -8.90
N THR A 72 -18.80 -9.92 -7.86
CA THR A 72 -17.78 -10.79 -7.24
C THR A 72 -16.95 -11.57 -8.27
N ALA A 73 -17.59 -12.15 -9.29
CA ALA A 73 -16.91 -12.89 -10.37
C ALA A 73 -15.86 -12.07 -11.15
N ILE A 74 -15.95 -10.74 -11.15
CA ILE A 74 -14.93 -9.87 -11.74
C ILE A 74 -13.69 -9.80 -10.85
N TYR A 75 -13.89 -9.63 -9.54
CA TYR A 75 -12.81 -9.66 -8.55
C TYR A 75 -12.10 -11.02 -8.53
N GLU A 76 -12.86 -12.12 -8.54
CA GLU A 76 -12.30 -13.49 -8.61
C GLU A 76 -11.45 -13.68 -9.87
N ARG A 77 -11.91 -13.16 -11.02
CA ARG A 77 -11.13 -13.21 -12.26
C ARG A 77 -9.84 -12.41 -12.15
N TRP A 78 -9.88 -11.21 -11.59
CA TRP A 78 -8.66 -10.41 -11.36
C TRP A 78 -7.70 -11.13 -10.43
N ALA A 79 -8.18 -11.71 -9.33
CA ALA A 79 -7.36 -12.50 -8.43
C ALA A 79 -6.74 -13.72 -9.12
N ALA A 80 -7.47 -14.44 -9.97
CA ALA A 80 -6.94 -15.58 -10.71
C ALA A 80 -5.88 -15.19 -11.77
N SER A 81 -5.85 -13.93 -12.21
CA SER A 81 -4.99 -13.44 -13.31
C SER A 81 -3.61 -12.93 -12.85
N VAL A 82 -3.28 -13.01 -11.56
CA VAL A 82 -2.04 -12.43 -11.01
C VAL A 82 -1.30 -13.45 -10.14
N PRO A 83 0.01 -13.27 -9.88
CA PRO A 83 0.76 -14.14 -8.97
C PRO A 83 0.16 -14.23 -7.55
N GLU A 84 0.54 -15.25 -6.79
CA GLU A 84 0.05 -15.47 -5.42
C GLU A 84 0.40 -14.31 -4.48
N ASP A 85 1.60 -13.74 -4.61
CA ASP A 85 2.08 -12.63 -3.77
C ASP A 85 1.51 -11.27 -4.19
N PHE A 86 0.84 -11.16 -5.35
CA PHE A 86 0.26 -9.90 -5.79
C PHE A 86 -0.88 -9.45 -4.87
N ARG A 87 -0.99 -8.14 -4.60
CA ARG A 87 -2.05 -7.57 -3.75
C ARG A 87 -2.81 -6.44 -4.43
N PHE A 88 -4.11 -6.37 -4.17
CA PHE A 88 -4.99 -5.29 -4.65
C PHE A 88 -5.42 -4.41 -3.49
N ALA A 89 -5.06 -3.13 -3.51
CA ALA A 89 -5.77 -2.15 -2.72
C ALA A 89 -7.10 -1.82 -3.40
N VAL A 90 -8.17 -1.58 -2.66
CA VAL A 90 -9.51 -1.35 -3.25
C VAL A 90 -10.11 -0.07 -2.68
N LYS A 91 -10.40 0.89 -3.56
CA LYS A 91 -11.02 2.14 -3.16
C LYS A 91 -12.50 1.93 -2.84
N VAL A 92 -12.91 2.38 -1.66
CA VAL A 92 -14.29 2.33 -1.20
C VAL A 92 -15.19 3.16 -2.13
N PRO A 93 -16.42 2.70 -2.46
CA PRO A 93 -17.32 3.39 -3.37
C PRO A 93 -17.56 4.87 -3.02
N LYS A 94 -17.64 5.71 -4.05
CA LYS A 94 -17.99 7.13 -3.94
C LYS A 94 -19.32 7.34 -3.21
N ALA A 95 -20.28 6.45 -3.44
CA ALA A 95 -21.57 6.45 -2.77
C ALA A 95 -21.45 6.48 -1.24
N ILE A 96 -20.42 5.82 -0.68
CA ILE A 96 -20.18 5.74 0.77
C ILE A 96 -19.45 6.99 1.27
N THR A 97 -18.30 7.33 0.66
CA THR A 97 -17.41 8.37 1.20
C THR A 97 -17.77 9.80 0.80
N HIS A 98 -18.36 10.00 -0.39
CA HIS A 98 -18.63 11.33 -0.94
C HIS A 98 -20.11 11.70 -0.91
N GLU A 99 -21.00 10.74 -1.20
CA GLU A 99 -22.44 11.00 -1.33
C GLU A 99 -23.16 10.82 0.01
N ARG A 100 -23.01 9.64 0.64
CA ARG A 100 -23.49 9.35 1.99
C ARG A 100 -22.65 10.01 3.08
N ARG A 101 -21.42 10.42 2.76
CA ARG A 101 -20.50 11.10 3.69
C ARG A 101 -20.36 10.32 5.00
N LEU A 102 -20.23 9.00 4.90
CA LEU A 102 -20.08 8.03 6.00
C LEU A 102 -21.35 7.78 6.84
N MET A 103 -22.51 8.33 6.48
CA MET A 103 -23.77 8.14 7.20
C MET A 103 -24.68 7.11 6.51
N ASP A 104 -25.36 6.27 7.29
CA ASP A 104 -26.37 5.30 6.80
C ASP A 104 -25.88 4.49 5.57
N ALA A 105 -24.67 3.92 5.68
CA ALA A 105 -23.96 3.30 4.57
C ALA A 105 -23.80 1.77 4.72
N ASP A 106 -24.41 1.16 5.74
CA ASP A 106 -24.25 -0.26 6.09
C ASP A 106 -24.54 -1.19 4.92
N ASP A 107 -25.71 -1.06 4.28
CA ASP A 107 -26.09 -1.91 3.13
C ASP A 107 -25.11 -1.78 1.95
N LEU A 108 -24.62 -0.56 1.70
CA LEU A 108 -23.65 -0.30 0.65
C LEU A 108 -22.29 -0.90 0.99
N LEU A 109 -21.92 -0.82 2.27
CA LEU A 109 -20.67 -1.35 2.77
C LEU A 109 -20.68 -2.88 2.72
N ASP A 110 -21.73 -3.53 3.23
CA ASP A 110 -21.87 -4.98 3.22
C ASP A 110 -21.83 -5.55 1.81
N ARG A 111 -22.55 -4.91 0.89
CA ARG A 111 -22.50 -5.27 -0.52
C ARG A 111 -21.10 -5.13 -1.10
N PHE A 112 -20.45 -3.98 -0.89
CA PHE A 112 -19.11 -3.73 -1.42
C PHE A 112 -18.08 -4.74 -0.88
N LEU A 113 -18.15 -5.06 0.42
CA LEU A 113 -17.26 -6.02 1.05
C LEU A 113 -17.49 -7.44 0.53
N ALA A 114 -18.75 -7.84 0.32
CA ALA A 114 -19.06 -9.13 -0.30
C ALA A 114 -18.57 -9.23 -1.76
N GLU A 115 -18.66 -8.14 -2.52
CA GLU A 115 -18.15 -8.05 -3.89
C GLU A 115 -16.61 -8.11 -3.92
N ALA A 116 -15.94 -7.22 -3.17
CA ALA A 116 -14.47 -7.14 -3.11
C ALA A 116 -13.82 -8.37 -2.46
N GLY A 117 -14.56 -9.09 -1.60
CA GLY A 117 -14.14 -10.36 -1.01
C GLY A 117 -13.79 -11.45 -2.03
N GLY A 118 -14.25 -11.33 -3.28
CA GLY A 118 -13.83 -12.19 -4.39
C GLY A 118 -12.33 -12.15 -4.69
N LEU A 119 -11.60 -11.15 -4.18
CA LEU A 119 -10.13 -11.11 -4.23
C LEU A 119 -9.45 -12.11 -3.28
N GLY A 120 -10.18 -12.59 -2.27
CA GLY A 120 -9.69 -13.54 -1.28
C GLY A 120 -8.37 -13.09 -0.63
N PRO A 121 -7.35 -13.97 -0.54
CA PRO A 121 -6.05 -13.63 0.06
C PRO A 121 -5.28 -12.51 -0.65
N LYS A 122 -5.70 -12.12 -1.87
CA LYS A 122 -5.07 -11.04 -2.64
C LYS A 122 -5.66 -9.66 -2.34
N LEU A 123 -6.71 -9.60 -1.51
CA LEU A 123 -7.24 -8.34 -1.00
C LEU A 123 -6.22 -7.70 -0.04
N GLY A 124 -5.70 -6.55 -0.45
CA GLY A 124 -4.88 -5.66 0.38
C GLY A 124 -5.74 -4.61 1.09
N PRO A 125 -5.19 -3.41 1.34
CA PRO A 125 -5.90 -2.36 2.05
C PRO A 125 -7.18 -1.88 1.36
N LEU A 126 -8.24 -1.65 2.14
CA LEU A 126 -9.35 -0.83 1.68
C LEU A 126 -8.99 0.65 1.83
N LEU A 127 -9.10 1.40 0.74
CA LEU A 127 -8.85 2.85 0.73
C LEU A 127 -10.15 3.62 0.96
N VAL A 128 -10.25 4.22 2.14
CA VAL A 128 -11.29 5.18 2.53
C VAL A 128 -10.78 6.59 2.25
N GLN A 129 -10.88 7.04 0.99
CA GLN A 129 -10.56 8.42 0.63
C GLN A 129 -11.77 9.33 0.85
N LEU A 130 -11.58 10.41 1.60
CA LEU A 130 -12.62 11.39 1.93
C LEU A 130 -12.43 12.68 1.13
N PRO A 131 -13.53 13.35 0.68
CA PRO A 131 -13.42 14.59 -0.07
C PRO A 131 -12.96 15.75 0.83
N PRO A 132 -12.39 16.81 0.25
CA PRO A 132 -12.02 18.02 1.00
C PRO A 132 -13.23 18.74 1.60
N SER A 133 -14.46 18.47 1.13
CA SER A 133 -15.69 19.05 1.70
C SER A 133 -16.22 18.28 2.92
N LEU A 134 -15.58 17.19 3.34
CA LEU A 134 -16.00 16.39 4.50
C LEU A 134 -15.15 16.73 5.72
N SER A 135 -15.64 17.64 6.56
CA SER A 135 -15.07 17.90 7.87
C SER A 135 -15.26 16.71 8.82
N PHE A 136 -14.38 16.62 9.81
CA PHE A 136 -14.41 15.58 10.83
C PHE A 136 -15.59 15.83 11.76
N GLN A 137 -16.38 14.79 11.99
CA GLN A 137 -17.46 14.77 12.96
C GLN A 137 -17.31 13.48 13.75
N ALA A 138 -16.89 13.59 15.02
CA ALA A 138 -16.49 12.45 15.84
C ALA A 138 -17.53 11.32 15.84
N GLY A 139 -18.81 11.63 16.10
CA GLY A 139 -19.87 10.62 16.14
C GLY A 139 -20.10 9.89 14.80
N VAL A 140 -19.98 10.60 13.67
CA VAL A 140 -20.14 9.99 12.34
C VAL A 140 -18.93 9.12 11.99
N ALA A 141 -17.73 9.62 12.26
CA ALA A 141 -16.49 8.93 11.96
C ALA A 141 -16.30 7.67 12.83
N ASP A 142 -16.58 7.77 14.13
CA ASP A 142 -16.45 6.66 15.08
C ASP A 142 -17.38 5.50 14.72
N ILE A 143 -18.66 5.80 14.47
CA ILE A 143 -19.65 4.79 14.04
C ILE A 143 -19.18 4.13 12.74
N PHE A 144 -18.93 4.91 11.68
CA PHE A 144 -18.59 4.32 10.39
C PHE A 144 -17.29 3.51 10.41
N LEU A 145 -16.23 4.05 11.00
CA LEU A 145 -14.93 3.38 11.04
C LEU A 145 -14.95 2.16 11.97
N GLY A 146 -15.69 2.22 13.08
CA GLY A 146 -15.93 1.08 13.97
C GLY A 146 -16.69 -0.04 13.26
N GLU A 147 -17.78 0.29 12.58
CA GLU A 147 -18.59 -0.66 11.79
C GLU A 147 -17.78 -1.29 10.65
N LEU A 148 -16.98 -0.50 9.93
CA LEU A 148 -16.06 -0.99 8.91
C LEU A 148 -15.02 -1.95 9.51
N ARG A 149 -14.46 -1.59 10.66
CA ARG A 149 -13.45 -2.41 11.34
C ARG A 149 -14.01 -3.71 11.89
N GLY A 150 -15.25 -3.72 12.37
CA GLY A 150 -15.95 -4.93 12.81
C GLY A 150 -16.22 -5.94 11.68
N ARG A 151 -16.33 -5.47 10.42
CA ARG A 151 -16.67 -6.32 9.27
C ARG A 151 -15.47 -6.98 8.58
N ILE A 152 -14.26 -6.44 8.73
CA ILE A 152 -13.09 -6.96 8.04
C ILE A 152 -11.87 -7.06 8.97
N GLN A 153 -11.11 -8.14 8.82
CA GLN A 153 -9.83 -8.32 9.51
C GLN A 153 -8.64 -7.72 8.74
N GLY A 154 -8.82 -7.39 7.45
CA GLY A 154 -7.77 -6.86 6.59
C GLY A 154 -7.36 -5.42 6.89
N SER A 155 -6.37 -4.93 6.17
CA SER A 155 -5.84 -3.58 6.29
C SER A 155 -6.85 -2.51 5.82
N ILE A 156 -6.88 -1.37 6.50
CA ILE A 156 -7.65 -0.18 6.08
C ILE A 156 -6.71 1.00 6.08
N VAL A 157 -6.84 1.84 5.05
CA VAL A 157 -6.19 3.13 4.99
C VAL A 157 -7.23 4.24 4.79
N CYS A 158 -7.10 5.31 5.57
CA CYS A 158 -7.93 6.50 5.47
C CYS A 158 -7.13 7.63 4.83
N GLU A 159 -7.68 8.27 3.81
CA GLU A 159 -7.08 9.45 3.16
C GLU A 159 -8.01 10.64 3.30
N PRO A 160 -7.98 11.35 4.43
CA PRO A 160 -8.73 12.57 4.60
C PRO A 160 -8.09 13.72 3.81
N ARG A 161 -8.93 14.59 3.24
CA ARG A 161 -8.49 15.78 2.49
C ARG A 161 -8.91 17.10 3.13
N HIS A 162 -9.51 17.06 4.31
CA HIS A 162 -9.93 18.24 5.07
C HIS A 162 -9.12 18.37 6.37
N ALA A 163 -8.67 19.58 6.70
CA ALA A 163 -7.72 19.85 7.78
C ALA A 163 -8.19 19.38 9.17
N SER A 164 -9.50 19.39 9.42
CA SER A 164 -10.06 18.93 10.71
C SER A 164 -9.80 17.45 11.02
N TRP A 165 -9.35 16.64 10.06
CA TRP A 165 -8.99 15.24 10.28
C TRP A 165 -7.53 15.06 10.74
N PHE A 166 -6.75 16.14 10.85
CA PHE A 166 -5.33 16.11 11.19
C PHE A 166 -5.14 16.63 12.61
N THR A 167 -5.84 16.02 13.56
CA THR A 167 -5.81 16.36 14.99
C THR A 167 -5.40 15.12 15.81
N PRO A 168 -4.86 15.30 17.04
CA PRO A 168 -4.52 14.18 17.91
C PRO A 168 -5.69 13.24 18.23
N GLU A 169 -6.92 13.76 18.25
CA GLU A 169 -8.15 12.96 18.45
C GLU A 169 -8.36 11.97 17.30
N VAL A 170 -8.22 12.43 16.04
CA VAL A 170 -8.34 11.55 14.88
C VAL A 170 -7.21 10.53 14.84
N GLU A 171 -5.98 10.94 15.14
CA GLU A 171 -4.84 10.02 15.22
C GLU A 171 -5.10 8.90 16.25
N THR A 172 -5.66 9.23 17.41
CA THR A 172 -6.04 8.27 18.46
C THR A 172 -7.16 7.33 18.00
N LEU A 173 -8.20 7.85 17.35
CA LEU A 173 -9.30 7.06 16.81
C LEU A 173 -8.80 6.05 15.77
N LEU A 174 -8.00 6.52 14.80
CA LEU A 174 -7.46 5.67 13.73
C LEU A 174 -6.52 4.59 14.29
N ASP A 175 -5.64 4.94 15.24
CA ASP A 175 -4.75 3.97 15.88
C ASP A 175 -5.53 2.89 16.66
N GLY A 176 -6.52 3.30 17.46
CA GLY A 176 -7.37 2.38 18.24
C GLY A 176 -8.15 1.39 17.35
N LEU A 177 -8.52 1.79 16.14
CA LEU A 177 -9.20 0.96 15.15
C LEU A 177 -8.23 0.22 14.20
N ARG A 178 -6.91 0.37 14.38
CA ARG A 178 -5.88 -0.17 13.47
C ARG A 178 -6.08 0.25 12.02
N ILE A 179 -6.33 1.53 11.82
CA ILE A 179 -6.50 2.18 10.52
C ILE A 179 -5.30 3.11 10.31
N ALA A 180 -4.56 2.93 9.23
CA ALA A 180 -3.46 3.82 8.88
C ALA A 180 -4.00 5.06 8.14
N ARG A 181 -3.40 6.23 8.36
CA ARG A 181 -3.66 7.42 7.55
C ARG A 181 -2.67 7.49 6.40
N VAL A 182 -3.18 7.71 5.19
CA VAL A 182 -2.39 7.83 3.97
C VAL A 182 -1.46 9.04 4.04
N ALA A 183 -0.22 8.83 3.61
CA ALA A 183 0.72 9.87 3.21
C ALA A 183 0.47 10.23 1.74
N ALA A 184 -0.03 11.43 1.47
CA ALA A 184 -0.36 11.89 0.13
C ALA A 184 0.64 12.95 -0.34
N ASP A 185 1.10 12.82 -1.58
CA ASP A 185 1.84 13.88 -2.27
C ASP A 185 1.08 14.30 -3.54
N PRO A 186 0.91 15.59 -3.81
CA PRO A 186 1.12 16.70 -2.90
C PRO A 186 0.18 16.62 -1.68
N ALA A 187 0.65 17.08 -0.53
CA ALA A 187 -0.12 17.07 0.70
C ALA A 187 -1.40 17.93 0.55
N PRO A 188 -2.61 17.38 0.71
CA PRO A 188 -3.84 18.18 0.63
C PRO A 188 -3.93 19.22 1.75
N VAL A 189 -3.27 18.97 2.88
CA VAL A 189 -3.10 19.88 4.03
C VAL A 189 -1.75 19.59 4.69
N ALA A 190 -1.28 20.47 5.57
CA ALA A 190 -0.02 20.27 6.31
C ALA A 190 -0.05 18.97 7.13
N GLY A 191 1.05 18.19 7.07
CA GLY A 191 1.18 16.91 7.77
C GLY A 191 0.47 15.72 7.09
N ALA A 192 -0.12 15.94 5.92
CA ALA A 192 -0.74 14.87 5.13
C ALA A 192 0.24 14.11 4.24
N ASP A 193 1.49 14.56 4.13
CA ASP A 193 2.62 13.93 3.44
C ASP A 193 3.33 12.85 4.26
N GLU A 194 2.99 12.70 5.54
CA GLU A 194 3.50 11.64 6.41
C GLU A 194 2.41 10.64 6.79
N PRO A 195 2.75 9.33 6.91
CA PRO A 195 1.81 8.35 7.42
C PRO A 195 1.37 8.73 8.85
N GLY A 196 0.11 8.45 9.18
CA GLY A 196 -0.47 8.69 10.50
C GLY A 196 -1.37 7.54 10.95
N GLY A 197 -2.11 7.73 12.04
CA GLY A 197 -2.94 6.71 12.67
C GLY A 197 -2.12 5.49 13.08
N TRP A 198 -2.65 4.30 12.79
CA TRP A 198 -1.99 3.05 13.11
C TRP A 198 -0.70 2.82 12.32
N ARG A 199 0.41 2.60 13.04
CA ARG A 199 1.76 2.49 12.46
C ARG A 199 2.17 1.09 12.00
N GLY A 200 1.28 0.10 12.07
CA GLY A 200 1.52 -1.24 11.50
C GLY A 200 1.47 -1.29 9.97
N LEU A 201 0.98 -0.21 9.34
CA LEU A 201 0.86 -0.04 7.90
C LEU A 201 1.27 1.39 7.49
N SER A 202 2.17 1.51 6.54
CA SER A 202 2.53 2.77 5.87
C SER A 202 2.00 2.75 4.44
N TYR A 203 1.20 3.74 4.05
CA TYR A 203 0.60 3.80 2.72
C TYR A 203 0.80 5.17 2.10
N TYR A 204 1.58 5.21 1.01
CA TYR A 204 1.87 6.42 0.24
C TYR A 204 1.00 6.46 -1.03
N ARG A 205 0.34 7.59 -1.28
CA ARG A 205 -0.39 7.87 -2.53
C ARG A 205 0.19 9.10 -3.21
N LEU A 206 0.86 8.87 -4.34
CA LEU A 206 1.64 9.86 -5.06
C LEU A 206 0.86 10.33 -6.29
N HIS A 207 0.28 11.52 -6.20
CA HIS A 207 -0.61 12.08 -7.21
C HIS A 207 0.10 12.84 -8.31
N GLY A 208 1.40 13.11 -8.21
CA GLY A 208 2.18 13.84 -9.21
C GLY A 208 2.37 15.30 -8.86
N SER A 209 3.60 15.78 -9.07
CA SER A 209 4.03 17.14 -8.75
C SER A 209 4.91 17.69 -9.89
N PRO A 210 4.73 18.96 -10.33
CA PRO A 210 3.90 20.00 -9.73
C PRO A 210 2.41 19.95 -10.10
N ARG A 211 2.03 19.22 -11.16
CA ARG A 211 0.63 19.12 -11.58
C ARG A 211 0.03 17.78 -11.16
N ILE A 212 -0.85 17.84 -10.16
CA ILE A 212 -1.62 16.70 -9.64
C ILE A 212 -2.31 15.97 -10.78
N TYR A 213 -2.15 14.66 -10.78
CA TYR A 213 -2.55 13.61 -11.73
C TYR A 213 -1.74 13.52 -13.03
N TYR A 214 -0.87 14.47 -13.35
CA TYR A 214 -0.19 14.54 -14.65
C TYR A 214 1.33 14.39 -14.55
N SER A 215 1.95 15.06 -13.59
CA SER A 215 3.41 15.18 -13.57
C SER A 215 4.08 13.89 -13.11
N ALA A 216 5.13 13.48 -13.82
CA ALA A 216 6.13 12.54 -13.32
C ALA A 216 6.93 13.18 -12.18
N TYR A 217 7.39 12.35 -11.26
CA TYR A 217 8.29 12.78 -10.19
C TYR A 217 9.74 12.87 -10.67
N SER A 218 10.54 13.70 -10.00
CA SER A 218 11.97 13.77 -10.32
C SER A 218 12.71 12.50 -9.85
N PRO A 219 13.83 12.12 -10.49
CA PRO A 219 14.64 10.99 -10.05
C PRO A 219 15.06 11.08 -8.58
N GLU A 220 15.36 12.28 -8.09
CA GLU A 220 15.75 12.52 -6.70
C GLU A 220 14.61 12.23 -5.73
N TYR A 221 13.38 12.63 -6.08
CA TYR A 221 12.19 12.30 -5.29
C TYR A 221 11.94 10.80 -5.26
N LEU A 222 12.04 10.13 -6.43
CA LEU A 222 11.83 8.68 -6.55
C LEU A 222 12.87 7.87 -5.75
N ALA A 223 14.11 8.36 -5.68
CA ALA A 223 15.15 7.78 -4.81
C ALA A 223 14.84 8.00 -3.33
N ALA A 224 14.51 9.23 -2.93
CA ALA A 224 14.17 9.54 -1.54
C ALA A 224 12.98 8.71 -1.04
N ILE A 225 11.92 8.57 -1.83
CA ILE A 225 10.77 7.75 -1.44
C ILE A 225 11.14 6.26 -1.39
N ALA A 226 11.96 5.74 -2.31
CA ALA A 226 12.40 4.35 -2.27
C ALA A 226 13.13 4.02 -0.96
N GLU A 227 13.99 4.91 -0.47
CA GLU A 227 14.66 4.73 0.82
C GLU A 227 13.69 4.78 2.00
N VAL A 228 12.70 5.68 1.97
CA VAL A 228 11.65 5.74 3.00
C VAL A 228 10.88 4.41 3.05
N LEU A 229 10.50 3.87 1.90
CA LEU A 229 9.79 2.60 1.81
C LEU A 229 10.62 1.44 2.37
N ALA A 230 11.91 1.35 2.02
CA ALA A 230 12.83 0.33 2.53
C ALA A 230 13.01 0.44 4.06
N ARG A 231 13.15 1.66 4.59
CA ARG A 231 13.23 1.88 6.05
C ARG A 231 11.96 1.43 6.78
N ASN A 232 10.78 1.73 6.23
CA ASN A 232 9.52 1.29 6.82
C ASN A 232 9.36 -0.23 6.79
N ALA A 233 9.72 -0.87 5.68
CA ALA A 233 9.71 -2.33 5.57
C ALA A 233 10.65 -3.00 6.59
N ALA A 234 11.81 -2.39 6.86
CA ALA A 234 12.79 -2.88 7.83
C ALA A 234 12.31 -2.81 9.30
N THR A 235 11.26 -2.03 9.60
CA THR A 235 10.62 -2.04 10.93
C THR A 235 9.54 -3.13 11.07
N GLY A 236 9.25 -3.86 9.98
CA GLY A 236 8.20 -4.88 9.92
C GLY A 236 6.82 -4.34 9.58
N ALA A 237 6.68 -3.05 9.27
CA ALA A 237 5.41 -2.46 8.85
C ALA A 237 5.06 -2.88 7.41
N GLU A 238 3.80 -3.27 7.20
CA GLU A 238 3.27 -3.41 5.84
C GLU A 238 3.44 -2.07 5.12
N THR A 239 4.06 -2.06 3.94
CA THR A 239 4.43 -0.79 3.28
C THR A 239 3.92 -0.76 1.84
N TRP A 240 3.19 0.30 1.49
CA TRP A 240 2.57 0.50 0.18
C TRP A 240 2.96 1.84 -0.42
N CYS A 241 3.19 1.87 -1.74
CA CYS A 241 3.37 3.08 -2.52
C CYS A 241 2.58 2.96 -3.83
N ILE A 242 1.55 3.79 -3.98
CA ILE A 242 0.67 3.81 -5.14
C ILE A 242 0.82 5.14 -5.88
N PHE A 243 1.24 5.07 -7.14
CA PHE A 243 1.30 6.21 -8.04
C PHE A 243 -0.05 6.43 -8.74
N ASP A 244 -0.66 7.59 -8.49
CA ASP A 244 -1.97 8.02 -9.01
C ASP A 244 -1.82 9.19 -10.03
N ASN A 245 -0.61 9.53 -10.44
CA ASN A 245 -0.30 10.45 -11.54
C ASN A 245 -0.53 9.85 -12.93
N THR A 246 -1.75 9.35 -13.16
CA THR A 246 -2.09 8.50 -14.29
C THR A 246 -2.61 9.25 -15.52
N ALA A 247 -3.00 10.52 -15.39
CA ALA A 247 -3.66 11.28 -16.47
C ALA A 247 -2.76 11.52 -17.69
N ALA A 248 -1.44 11.58 -17.48
CA ALA A 248 -0.42 11.65 -18.53
C ALA A 248 0.51 10.42 -18.53
N PHE A 249 0.03 9.29 -18.00
CA PHE A 249 0.74 8.00 -18.04
C PHE A 249 2.08 7.93 -17.27
N ALA A 250 2.43 8.95 -16.50
CA ALA A 250 3.68 9.03 -15.74
C ALA A 250 3.81 7.94 -14.65
N ALA A 251 2.69 7.55 -14.04
CA ALA A 251 2.65 6.63 -12.90
C ALA A 251 3.41 5.30 -13.13
N THR A 252 3.34 4.71 -14.34
CA THR A 252 4.00 3.44 -14.63
C THR A 252 5.52 3.57 -14.61
N GLY A 253 6.08 4.63 -15.20
CA GLY A 253 7.52 4.90 -15.19
C GLY A 253 8.06 5.16 -13.79
N ASP A 254 7.32 5.96 -13.01
CA ASP A 254 7.67 6.27 -11.63
C ASP A 254 7.66 5.01 -10.75
N ALA A 255 6.61 4.18 -10.85
CA ALA A 255 6.50 2.93 -10.10
C ALA A 255 7.63 1.95 -10.42
N LEU A 256 7.99 1.79 -11.70
CA LEU A 256 9.10 0.93 -12.13
C LEU A 256 10.44 1.40 -11.57
N THR A 257 10.68 2.71 -11.62
CA THR A 257 11.90 3.34 -11.12
C THR A 257 12.02 3.16 -9.61
N THR A 258 10.98 3.53 -8.84
CA THR A 258 10.97 3.36 -7.38
C THR A 258 11.11 1.91 -6.96
N ARG A 259 10.46 0.96 -7.66
CA ARG A 259 10.61 -0.47 -7.36
C ARG A 259 12.04 -0.96 -7.58
N SER A 260 12.69 -0.52 -8.65
CA SER A 260 14.07 -0.90 -8.94
C SER A 260 15.02 -0.39 -7.86
N LEU A 261 14.81 0.86 -7.39
CA LEU A 261 15.59 1.47 -6.32
C LEU A 261 15.35 0.79 -4.96
N ALA A 262 14.10 0.46 -4.63
CA ALA A 262 13.76 -0.23 -3.38
C ALA A 262 14.38 -1.62 -3.29
N ILE A 263 14.36 -2.39 -4.39
CA ILE A 263 15.01 -3.71 -4.45
C ILE A 263 16.53 -3.60 -4.31
N ALA A 264 17.14 -2.57 -4.91
CA ALA A 264 18.58 -2.35 -4.79
C ALA A 264 19.00 -2.01 -3.35
N ALA A 265 18.15 -1.31 -2.59
CA ALA A 265 18.39 -0.99 -1.19
C ALA A 265 18.31 -2.22 -0.25
N ASP A 266 17.52 -3.23 -0.63
CA ASP A 266 17.40 -4.50 0.11
C ASP A 266 18.56 -5.48 -0.15
N CYS A 267 19.38 -5.24 -1.18
CA CYS A 267 20.54 -6.07 -1.47
C CYS A 267 21.72 -5.65 -0.57
N PRO A 268 22.18 -6.48 0.38
CA PRO A 268 23.33 -6.14 1.19
C PRO A 268 24.54 -5.93 0.27
N GLN A 269 25.10 -4.72 0.28
CA GLN A 269 26.37 -4.46 -0.38
C GLN A 269 27.40 -5.43 0.22
N SER A 270 27.77 -6.46 -0.54
CA SER A 270 28.91 -7.30 -0.21
C SER A 270 30.12 -6.37 -0.09
N GLN A 271 30.63 -6.22 1.12
CA GLN A 271 31.90 -5.56 1.39
C GLN A 271 32.96 -6.17 0.48
N GLN A 272 33.45 -5.37 -0.48
CA GLN A 272 34.70 -5.66 -1.16
C GLN A 272 35.80 -5.12 -0.24
N ASP A 273 36.44 -6.05 0.47
CA ASP A 273 37.80 -5.89 0.97
C ASP A 273 38.80 -5.92 -0.20
#